data_AF-A0A6J1GH80-F1
#
_entry.id   AF-A0A6J1GH80-F1
#
_cell.length_a   1.000
_cell.length_b   1.000
_cell.length_c   1.000
_cell.angle_alpha   90.00
_cell.angle_beta   90.00
_cell.angle_gamma   90.00
#
_symmetry.space_group_name_H-M   'P 1'
#
loop_
_entity.id
_entity.type
_entity.pdbx_description
1 polymer ?
#
loop_
_entity_poly.entity_id
_entity_poly.type
_entity_poly.pdbx_seq_one_letter_code
_entity_poly.pdbx_strand_id
1 'polypeptide(L)'
;MEKETGRHIKAVRSDRGGEYTSMAFMEYCEEKGIRRFLTAPYTPQQNGVVERKNRTILDMVRSMLKSKKMPKEFWAKAVQCAIYEKEENGKVISKLVKKVEEGVEKENDLLMEIDALVNELVKEEKDIEMLTQQRDSLDVNLNRVQQETVNLRYTIEILTPDKVEMEEAKMEVENVIVDL
;
A
#
# COMPACT_ATOMS: atom_id res chain seq x y z
N MET A 1 -17.06 -39.20 -1.90
CA MET A 1 -17.25 -37.87 -2.51
C MET A 1 -18.48 -37.25 -1.87
N GLU A 2 -18.37 -36.04 -1.33
CA GLU A 2 -19.53 -35.25 -0.88
C GLU A 2 -20.26 -34.79 -2.15
N LYS A 3 -21.57 -35.05 -2.25
CA LYS A 3 -22.31 -35.02 -3.52
C LYS A 3 -22.79 -33.62 -3.90
N GLU A 4 -22.91 -32.70 -2.96
CA GLU A 4 -23.43 -31.34 -3.16
C GLU A 4 -22.35 -30.40 -3.71
N THR A 5 -21.12 -30.49 -3.20
CA THR A 5 -19.99 -29.67 -3.66
C THR A 5 -19.00 -30.42 -4.54
N GLY A 6 -19.16 -31.74 -4.70
CA GLY A 6 -18.25 -32.61 -5.45
C GLY A 6 -16.87 -32.79 -4.80
N ARG A 7 -16.68 -32.29 -3.57
CA ARG A 7 -15.38 -32.32 -2.87
C ARG A 7 -15.20 -33.60 -2.07
N HIS A 8 -13.94 -33.98 -1.86
CA HIS A 8 -13.60 -35.08 -0.96
C HIS A 8 -13.47 -34.56 0.47
N ILE A 9 -14.20 -35.19 1.40
CA ILE A 9 -14.08 -34.91 2.83
C ILE A 9 -12.73 -35.46 3.29
N LYS A 10 -11.85 -34.60 3.80
CA LYS A 10 -10.52 -35.00 4.28
C LYS A 10 -10.53 -35.47 5.73
N ALA A 11 -11.41 -34.88 6.55
CA ALA A 11 -11.56 -35.22 7.94
C ALA A 11 -12.96 -34.84 8.46
N VAL A 12 -13.45 -35.58 9.44
CA VAL A 12 -14.68 -35.30 10.19
C VAL A 12 -14.33 -35.19 11.66
N ARG A 13 -14.86 -34.15 12.30
CA ARG A 13 -14.84 -34.01 13.76
C ARG A 13 -16.27 -34.18 14.27
N SER A 14 -16.46 -35.12 15.19
CA SER A 14 -17.75 -35.38 15.83
C SER A 14 -17.59 -35.44 17.34
N ASP A 15 -18.70 -35.37 18.06
CA ASP A 15 -18.70 -35.82 19.46
C ASP A 15 -18.59 -37.35 19.55
N ARG A 16 -18.66 -37.84 20.79
CA ARG A 16 -18.66 -39.27 21.10
C ARG A 16 -20.07 -39.88 21.04
N GLY A 17 -20.99 -39.31 20.26
CA GLY A 17 -22.30 -39.89 20.00
C GLY A 17 -22.19 -41.33 19.49
N GLY A 18 -23.14 -42.19 19.86
CA GLY A 18 -23.12 -43.61 19.54
C GLY A 18 -23.11 -43.87 18.03
N GLU A 19 -23.83 -43.05 17.26
CA GLU A 19 -23.85 -43.12 15.80
C GLU A 19 -22.47 -42.88 15.19
N TYR A 20 -21.72 -41.92 15.75
CA TYR A 20 -20.39 -41.55 15.26
C TYR A 20 -19.28 -42.42 15.82
N THR A 21 -19.55 -43.30 16.78
CA THR A 21 -18.57 -44.28 17.32
C THR A 21 -18.84 -45.71 16.85
N SER A 22 -19.89 -45.93 16.06
CA SER A 22 -20.24 -47.23 15.48
C SER A 22 -19.14 -47.78 14.55
N MET A 23 -19.02 -49.12 14.49
CA MET A 23 -18.08 -49.80 13.58
C MET A 23 -18.42 -49.51 12.12
N ALA A 24 -19.70 -49.51 11.76
CA ALA A 24 -20.14 -49.21 10.39
C ALA A 24 -19.69 -47.83 9.92
N PHE A 25 -19.75 -46.81 10.80
CA PHE A 25 -19.26 -45.48 10.47
C PHE A 25 -17.72 -45.43 10.40
N MET A 26 -17.04 -46.23 11.23
CA MET A 26 -15.58 -46.36 11.19
C MET A 26 -15.10 -46.93 9.86
N GLU A 27 -15.63 -48.09 9.46
CA GLU A 27 -15.32 -48.75 8.20
C GLU A 27 -15.61 -47.85 7.01
N TYR A 28 -16.75 -47.15 7.02
CA TYR A 28 -17.08 -46.17 5.98
C TYR A 28 -16.03 -45.05 5.87
N CYS A 29 -15.59 -44.48 7.00
CA CYS A 29 -14.58 -43.44 6.97
C CYS A 29 -13.22 -43.97 6.48
N GLU A 30 -12.81 -45.17 6.90
CA GLU A 30 -11.57 -45.80 6.45
C GLU A 30 -11.60 -46.10 4.95
N GLU A 31 -12.68 -46.70 4.44
CA GLU A 31 -12.88 -47.00 3.02
C GLU A 31 -12.83 -45.73 2.16
N LYS A 32 -13.32 -44.60 2.68
CA LYS A 32 -13.30 -43.30 1.99
C LYS A 32 -12.06 -42.45 2.28
N GLY A 33 -11.11 -42.94 3.08
CA GLY A 33 -9.89 -42.21 3.45
C GLY A 33 -10.14 -40.95 4.30
N ILE A 34 -11.25 -40.92 5.04
CA ILE A 34 -11.69 -39.80 5.88
C ILE A 34 -11.07 -39.93 7.28
N ARG A 35 -10.24 -38.97 7.68
CA ARG A 35 -9.70 -38.94 9.06
C ARG A 35 -10.78 -38.57 10.07
N ARG A 36 -10.82 -39.24 11.22
CA ARG A 36 -11.81 -38.99 12.27
C ARG A 36 -11.17 -38.35 13.50
N PHE A 37 -11.84 -37.33 14.04
CA PHE A 37 -11.49 -36.69 15.30
C PHE A 37 -12.71 -36.73 16.22
N LEU A 38 -12.53 -37.29 17.42
CA LEU A 38 -13.57 -37.27 18.45
C LEU A 38 -13.26 -36.12 19.42
N THR A 39 -14.27 -35.33 19.76
CA THR A 39 -14.09 -34.30 20.80
C THR A 39 -13.87 -34.95 22.16
N ALA A 40 -13.14 -34.24 23.02
CA ALA A 40 -12.93 -34.69 24.38
C ALA A 40 -14.27 -34.61 25.16
N PRO A 41 -14.54 -35.58 26.06
CA PRO A 41 -15.69 -35.49 26.94
C PRO A 41 -15.71 -34.14 27.68
N TYR A 42 -16.90 -33.55 27.85
CA TYR A 42 -17.09 -32.28 28.55
C TYR A 42 -16.42 -31.04 27.90
N THR A 43 -16.10 -31.09 26.60
CA THR A 43 -15.54 -29.94 25.84
C THR A 43 -16.45 -29.47 24.68
N PRO A 44 -17.66 -28.97 24.96
CA PRO A 44 -18.60 -28.51 23.92
C PRO A 44 -18.03 -27.39 23.03
N GLN A 45 -17.06 -26.61 23.54
CA GLN A 45 -16.37 -25.57 22.78
C GLN A 45 -15.70 -26.12 21.51
N GLN A 46 -15.26 -27.39 21.51
CA GLN A 46 -14.64 -28.02 20.33
C GLN A 46 -15.61 -28.20 19.16
N ASN A 47 -16.92 -28.21 19.43
CA ASN A 47 -18.00 -28.27 18.44
C ASN A 47 -18.72 -26.92 18.26
N GLY A 48 -18.22 -25.84 18.85
CA GLY A 48 -18.90 -24.54 18.86
C GLY A 48 -19.18 -23.94 17.48
N VAL A 49 -18.45 -24.35 16.43
CA VAL A 49 -18.73 -23.93 15.05
C VAL A 49 -20.00 -24.60 14.51
N VAL A 50 -20.13 -25.92 14.65
CA VAL A 50 -21.31 -26.66 14.18
C VAL A 50 -22.54 -26.33 15.02
N GLU A 51 -22.37 -26.18 16.34
CA GLU A 51 -23.45 -25.80 17.24
C GLU A 51 -24.00 -24.41 16.94
N ARG A 52 -23.13 -23.42 16.66
CA ARG A 52 -23.57 -22.09 16.24
C ARG A 52 -24.33 -22.14 14.92
N LYS A 53 -23.80 -22.86 13.92
CA LYS A 53 -24.45 -22.99 12.61
C LYS A 53 -25.83 -23.66 12.73
N ASN A 54 -25.93 -24.75 13.48
CA ASN A 54 -27.18 -25.46 13.72
C ASN A 54 -28.20 -24.56 14.43
N ARG A 55 -27.78 -23.84 15.48
CA ARG A 55 -28.63 -22.89 16.19
C ARG A 55 -29.16 -21.78 15.26
N THR A 56 -28.31 -21.17 14.45
CA THR A 56 -28.74 -20.14 13.48
C THR A 56 -29.78 -20.68 12.49
N ILE A 57 -29.57 -21.88 11.93
CA ILE A 57 -30.53 -22.50 11.01
C ILE A 57 -31.87 -22.74 11.73
N LEU A 58 -31.83 -23.30 12.94
CA LEU A 58 -33.03 -23.57 13.72
C LEU A 58 -33.79 -22.30 14.10
N ASP A 59 -33.09 -21.22 14.42
CA ASP A 59 -33.71 -19.93 14.73
C ASP A 59 -34.36 -19.30 13.50
N MET A 60 -33.73 -19.42 12.32
CA MET A 60 -34.35 -19.03 11.05
C MET A 60 -35.61 -19.84 10.76
N VAL A 61 -35.56 -21.17 10.94
CA VAL A 61 -36.72 -22.06 10.73
C VAL A 61 -37.88 -21.67 11.64
N ARG A 62 -37.62 -21.47 12.94
CA ARG A 62 -38.63 -21.03 13.91
C ARG A 62 -39.22 -19.67 13.51
N SER A 63 -38.37 -18.72 13.10
CA SER A 63 -38.79 -17.40 12.64
C SER A 63 -39.67 -17.47 11.38
N MET A 64 -39.27 -18.27 10.38
CA MET A 64 -40.02 -18.48 9.14
C MET A 64 -41.38 -19.13 9.38
N LEU A 65 -41.44 -20.19 10.19
CA LEU A 65 -42.70 -20.86 10.52
C LEU A 65 -43.63 -19.93 11.32
N LYS A 66 -43.10 -19.20 12.31
CA LYS A 66 -43.88 -18.29 13.13
C LYS A 66 -44.41 -17.09 12.33
N SER A 67 -43.56 -16.46 11.52
CA SER A 67 -43.93 -15.29 10.71
C SER A 67 -45.02 -15.61 9.69
N LYS A 68 -44.95 -16.81 9.07
CA LYS A 68 -45.94 -17.26 8.09
C LYS A 68 -47.12 -18.04 8.69
N LYS A 69 -47.18 -18.16 10.03
CA LYS A 69 -48.19 -18.97 10.76
C LYS A 69 -48.31 -20.40 10.22
N MET A 70 -47.18 -21.00 9.85
CA MET A 70 -47.14 -22.32 9.25
C MET A 70 -47.14 -23.44 10.30
N PRO A 71 -47.89 -24.53 10.08
CA PRO A 71 -47.84 -25.72 10.93
C PRO A 71 -46.44 -26.35 11.00
N LYS A 72 -46.16 -27.08 12.08
CA LYS A 72 -44.82 -27.67 12.34
C LYS A 72 -44.47 -28.79 11.35
N GLU A 73 -45.45 -29.39 10.68
CA GLU A 73 -45.25 -30.40 9.63
C GLU A 73 -44.39 -29.87 8.47
N PHE A 74 -44.38 -28.54 8.26
CA PHE A 74 -43.57 -27.89 7.24
C PHE A 74 -42.10 -27.67 7.63
N TRP A 75 -41.67 -28.15 8.79
CA TRP A 75 -40.31 -27.97 9.30
C TRP A 75 -39.23 -28.34 8.29
N ALA A 76 -39.35 -29.50 7.63
CA ALA A 76 -38.36 -29.95 6.64
C ALA A 76 -38.21 -28.95 5.47
N LYS A 77 -39.32 -28.41 4.95
CA LYS A 77 -39.31 -27.39 3.89
C LYS A 77 -38.75 -26.05 4.40
N ALA A 78 -39.04 -25.68 5.64
CA ALA A 78 -38.50 -24.47 6.25
C ALA A 78 -36.97 -24.57 6.45
N VAL A 79 -36.45 -25.74 6.82
CA VAL A 79 -35.00 -25.99 6.92
C VAL A 79 -34.32 -25.82 5.57
N GLN A 80 -34.86 -26.43 4.51
CA GLN A 80 -34.33 -26.30 3.15
C GLN A 80 -34.27 -24.83 2.70
N CYS A 81 -35.35 -24.08 2.94
CA CYS A 81 -35.40 -22.65 2.64
C CYS A 81 -34.35 -21.85 3.44
N ALA A 82 -34.21 -22.10 4.74
CA ALA A 82 -33.23 -21.42 5.59
C ALA A 82 -31.78 -21.70 5.16
N ILE A 83 -31.48 -22.93 4.74
CA ILE A 83 -30.15 -23.30 4.22
C ILE A 83 -29.88 -22.56 2.90
N TYR A 84 -30.81 -22.64 1.94
CA TYR A 84 -30.69 -21.96 0.65
C TYR A 84 -30.45 -20.45 0.82
N GLU A 85 -31.24 -19.80 1.67
CA GLU A 85 -31.11 -18.37 1.98
C GLU A 85 -29.73 -18.04 2.58
N LYS A 86 -29.21 -18.87 3.48
CA LYS A 86 -27.88 -18.67 4.06
C LYS A 86 -26.76 -18.82 3.05
N GLU A 87 -26.87 -19.79 2.15
CA GLU A 87 -25.86 -20.02 1.12
C GLU A 87 -25.84 -18.90 0.09
N GLU A 88 -27.01 -18.43 -0.35
CA GLU A 88 -27.12 -17.37 -1.34
C GLU A 88 -26.58 -16.05 -0.79
N ASN A 89 -26.95 -15.70 0.45
CA ASN A 89 -26.36 -14.55 1.14
C ASN A 89 -24.84 -14.70 1.30
N GLY A 90 -24.34 -15.91 1.57
CA GLY A 90 -22.91 -16.20 1.63
C GLY A 90 -22.18 -15.91 0.30
N LYS A 91 -22.79 -16.28 -0.83
CA LYS A 91 -22.24 -15.99 -2.17
C LYS A 91 -22.20 -14.50 -2.46
N VAL A 92 -23.27 -13.77 -2.13
CA VAL A 92 -23.35 -12.31 -2.31
C VAL A 92 -22.27 -11.61 -1.49
N ILE A 93 -22.13 -11.96 -0.21
CA ILE A 93 -21.08 -11.41 0.67
C ILE A 93 -19.70 -11.71 0.10
N SER A 94 -19.42 -12.94 -0.32
CA SER A 94 -18.12 -13.28 -0.91
C SER A 94 -17.80 -12.46 -2.17
N LYS A 95 -18.80 -12.23 -3.03
CA LYS A 95 -18.63 -11.39 -4.23
C LYS A 95 -18.37 -9.93 -3.88
N LEU A 96 -19.06 -9.40 -2.87
CA LEU A 96 -18.84 -8.02 -2.40
C LEU A 96 -17.46 -7.86 -1.75
N VAL A 97 -17.05 -8.81 -0.90
CA VAL A 97 -15.72 -8.80 -0.27
C VAL A 97 -14.63 -8.77 -1.33
N LYS A 98 -14.69 -9.64 -2.34
CA LYS A 98 -13.72 -9.64 -3.45
C LYS A 98 -13.66 -8.30 -4.17
N LYS A 99 -14.81 -7.69 -4.46
CA LYS A 99 -14.84 -6.36 -5.10
C LYS A 99 -14.21 -5.27 -4.24
N VAL A 100 -14.40 -5.34 -2.92
CA VAL A 100 -13.78 -4.40 -1.97
C VAL A 100 -12.27 -4.63 -1.95
N GLU A 101 -11.82 -5.87 -1.85
CA GLU A 101 -10.39 -6.24 -1.88
C GLU A 101 -9.71 -5.75 -3.17
N GLU A 102 -10.32 -6.02 -4.33
CA GLU A 102 -9.85 -5.51 -5.64
C GLU A 102 -9.78 -3.98 -5.71
N GLY A 103 -10.71 -3.29 -5.02
CA GLY A 103 -10.71 -1.83 -4.94
C GLY A 103 -9.56 -1.30 -4.09
N VAL A 104 -9.34 -1.92 -2.92
CA VAL A 104 -8.25 -1.58 -2.00
C VAL A 104 -6.88 -1.81 -2.63
N GLU A 105 -6.70 -2.90 -3.37
CA GLU A 105 -5.45 -3.18 -4.08
C GLU A 105 -5.11 -2.07 -5.08
N LYS A 106 -6.07 -1.63 -5.90
CA LYS A 106 -5.86 -0.53 -6.85
C LYS A 106 -5.52 0.79 -6.17
N GLU A 107 -6.15 1.09 -5.03
CA GLU A 107 -5.86 2.30 -4.27
C GLU A 107 -4.45 2.27 -3.68
N ASN A 108 -4.00 1.11 -3.20
CA ASN A 108 -2.63 0.94 -2.74
C ASN A 108 -1.61 1.09 -3.86
N ASP A 109 -1.88 0.54 -5.06
CA ASP A 109 -1.01 0.70 -6.22
C ASP A 109 -0.86 2.19 -6.60
N LEU A 110 -1.97 2.94 -6.58
CA LEU A 110 -1.96 4.38 -6.82
C LEU A 110 -1.17 5.14 -5.74
N LEU A 111 -1.31 4.76 -4.47
CA LEU A 111 -0.53 5.35 -3.37
C LEU A 111 0.98 5.12 -3.57
N MET A 112 1.38 3.92 -4.01
CA MET A 112 2.78 3.62 -4.31
C MET A 112 3.32 4.48 -5.47
N GLU A 113 2.52 4.72 -6.50
CA GLU A 113 2.88 5.60 -7.62
C GLU A 113 3.02 7.06 -7.15
N ILE A 114 2.09 7.55 -6.33
CA ILE A 114 2.15 8.89 -5.73
C ILE A 114 3.42 9.03 -4.87
N ASP A 115 3.71 8.06 -4.00
CA ASP A 115 4.91 8.09 -3.16
C ASP A 115 6.19 8.14 -3.99
N ALA A 116 6.24 7.42 -5.11
CA ALA A 116 7.38 7.47 -6.02
C ALA A 116 7.58 8.86 -6.63
N LEU A 117 6.50 9.48 -7.13
CA LEU A 117 6.54 10.83 -7.70
C LEU A 117 6.91 11.89 -6.66
N VAL A 118 6.39 11.77 -5.44
CA VAL A 118 6.74 12.68 -4.33
C VAL A 118 8.24 12.61 -4.03
N ASN A 119 8.81 11.40 -3.99
CA ASN A 119 10.24 11.23 -3.77
C ASN A 119 11.10 11.84 -4.89
N GLU A 120 10.64 11.77 -6.14
CA GLU A 120 11.32 12.40 -7.27
C GLU A 120 11.28 13.93 -7.18
N LEU A 121 10.12 14.52 -6.87
CA LEU A 121 9.98 15.97 -6.67
C LEU A 121 10.87 16.49 -5.53
N VAL A 122 10.96 15.75 -4.42
CA VAL A 122 11.84 16.11 -3.30
C VAL A 122 13.31 16.10 -3.71
N LYS A 123 13.70 15.24 -4.65
CA LYS A 123 15.06 15.22 -5.19
C LYS A 123 15.31 16.44 -6.08
N GLU A 124 14.38 16.76 -6.97
CA GLU A 124 14.48 17.93 -7.84
C GLU A 124 14.53 19.24 -7.02
N GLU A 125 13.75 19.35 -5.95
CA GLU A 125 13.77 20.52 -5.06
C GLU A 125 15.18 20.76 -4.47
N LYS A 126 15.85 19.69 -4.03
CA LYS A 126 17.22 19.78 -3.50
C LYS A 126 18.23 20.19 -4.58
N ASP A 127 18.07 19.65 -5.78
CA ASP A 127 18.93 20.01 -6.91
C ASP A 127 18.77 21.51 -7.26
N ILE A 128 17.53 22.03 -7.25
CA ILE A 128 17.23 23.45 -7.46
C ILE A 128 17.83 24.31 -6.33
N GLU A 129 17.73 23.89 -5.08
CA GLU A 129 18.30 24.62 -3.94
C GLU A 129 19.83 24.74 -4.06
N MET A 130 20.50 23.65 -4.46
CA MET A 130 21.94 23.64 -4.70
C MET A 130 22.35 24.59 -5.84
N LEU A 131 21.62 24.57 -6.96
CA LEU A 131 21.87 25.47 -8.08
C LEU A 131 21.65 26.94 -7.70
N THR A 132 20.66 27.20 -6.84
CA THR A 132 20.37 28.55 -6.32
C THR A 132 21.54 29.07 -5.48
N GLN A 133 22.09 28.25 -4.58
CA GLN A 133 23.27 28.62 -3.79
C GLN A 133 24.51 28.88 -4.67
N GLN A 134 24.72 28.07 -5.70
CA GLN A 134 25.82 28.26 -6.64
C GLN A 134 25.70 29.58 -7.41
N ARG A 135 24.50 29.90 -7.91
CA ARG A 135 24.22 31.18 -8.57
C ARG A 135 24.52 32.36 -7.65
N ASP A 136 24.03 32.33 -6.41
CA ASP A 136 24.22 33.43 -5.46
C ASP A 136 25.71 33.65 -5.14
N SER A 137 26.51 32.58 -5.04
CA SER A 137 27.97 32.68 -4.90
C SER A 137 28.63 33.32 -6.13
N LEU A 138 28.17 32.99 -7.33
CA LEU A 138 28.67 33.56 -8.57
C LEU A 138 28.36 35.06 -8.66
N ASP A 139 27.16 35.49 -8.25
CA ASP A 139 26.76 36.90 -8.21
C ASP A 139 27.66 37.72 -7.27
N VAL A 140 28.00 37.18 -6.09
CA VAL A 140 28.96 37.82 -5.17
C VAL A 140 30.33 37.99 -5.83
N ASN A 141 30.83 36.96 -6.52
CA ASN A 141 32.10 37.04 -7.23
C ASN A 141 32.06 38.04 -8.39
N LEU A 142 30.97 38.08 -9.14
CA LEU A 142 30.77 39.03 -10.23
C LEU A 142 30.81 40.47 -9.71
N ASN A 143 30.08 40.75 -8.61
CA ASN A 143 30.10 42.07 -7.98
C ASN A 143 31.52 42.48 -7.54
N ARG A 144 32.30 41.54 -6.99
CA ARG A 144 33.70 41.80 -6.62
C ARG A 144 34.57 42.15 -7.83
N VAL A 145 34.48 41.38 -8.90
CA VAL A 145 35.24 41.63 -10.15
C VAL A 145 34.83 42.96 -10.79
N GLN A 146 33.53 43.29 -10.79
CA GLN A 146 33.04 44.58 -11.27
C GLN A 146 33.64 45.73 -10.45
N GLN A 147 33.69 45.61 -9.12
CA GLN A 147 34.31 46.61 -8.26
C GLN A 147 35.82 46.75 -8.51
N GLU A 148 36.55 45.64 -8.65
CA GLU A 148 37.98 45.65 -9.01
C GLU A 148 38.21 46.31 -10.37
N THR A 149 37.34 46.06 -11.35
CA THR A 149 37.39 46.68 -12.68
C THR A 149 37.20 48.19 -12.61
N VAL A 150 36.25 48.66 -11.79
CA VAL A 150 36.03 50.09 -11.54
C VAL A 150 37.27 50.71 -10.89
N ASN A 151 37.82 50.06 -9.86
CA ASN A 151 39.02 50.53 -9.17
C ASN A 151 40.22 50.64 -10.13
N LEU A 152 40.45 49.61 -10.95
CA LEU A 152 41.53 49.61 -11.94
C LEU A 152 41.37 50.70 -13.01
N ARG A 153 40.15 50.92 -13.52
CA ARG A 153 39.89 52.03 -14.46
C ARG A 153 40.27 53.38 -13.86
N TYR A 154 39.86 53.62 -12.62
CA TYR A 154 40.19 54.85 -11.91
C TYR A 154 41.71 55.03 -11.72
N THR A 155 42.41 53.97 -11.33
CA THR A 155 43.88 53.99 -11.20
C THR A 155 44.57 54.27 -12.54
N ILE A 156 44.11 53.66 -13.62
CA ILE A 156 44.65 53.94 -14.97
C ILE A 156 44.43 55.41 -15.30
N GLU A 157 43.21 55.93 -15.14
CA GLU A 157 42.86 57.33 -15.46
C GLU A 157 43.79 58.33 -14.76
N ILE A 158 44.15 58.09 -13.49
CA ILE A 158 45.11 58.92 -12.73
C ILE A 158 46.55 58.81 -13.27
N LEU A 159 47.00 57.60 -13.64
CA LEU A 159 48.39 57.38 -14.05
C LEU A 159 48.67 57.77 -15.51
N THR A 160 47.64 57.86 -16.37
CA THR A 160 47.83 58.20 -17.79
C THR A 160 48.47 59.59 -18.01
N PRO A 161 48.01 60.68 -17.35
CA PRO A 161 48.63 62.00 -17.45
C PRO A 161 50.10 62.03 -17.03
N ASP A 162 50.42 61.44 -15.85
CA ASP A 162 51.80 61.34 -15.34
C ASP A 162 52.76 60.64 -16.32
N LYS A 163 52.24 59.64 -17.05
CA LYS A 163 53.03 58.89 -18.03
C LYS A 163 53.29 59.68 -19.31
N VAL A 164 52.35 60.54 -19.72
CA VAL A 164 52.54 61.46 -20.85
C VAL A 164 53.57 62.53 -20.48
N GLU A 165 53.44 63.13 -19.29
CA GLU A 165 54.39 64.12 -18.79
C GLU A 165 55.82 63.55 -18.64
N MET A 166 55.95 62.31 -18.13
CA MET A 166 57.26 61.65 -18.08
C MET A 166 57.87 61.39 -19.46
N GLU A 167 57.07 61.04 -20.47
CA GLU A 167 57.59 60.73 -21.80
C GLU A 167 57.90 62.01 -22.60
N GLU A 168 57.19 63.11 -22.34
CA GLU A 168 57.57 64.46 -22.80
C GLU A 168 58.90 64.90 -22.19
N ALA A 169 59.05 64.78 -20.86
CA ALA A 169 60.30 65.10 -20.18
C ALA A 169 61.48 64.24 -20.67
N LYS A 170 61.22 62.98 -20.99
CA LYS A 170 62.23 62.08 -21.57
C LYS A 170 62.61 62.47 -23.00
N MET A 171 61.65 62.87 -23.84
CA MET A 171 61.93 63.43 -25.17
C MET A 171 62.77 64.71 -25.08
N GLU A 172 62.47 65.60 -24.13
CA GLU A 172 63.28 66.79 -23.89
C GLU A 172 64.72 66.42 -23.52
N VAL A 173 64.92 65.43 -22.64
CA VAL A 173 66.25 64.94 -22.28
C VAL A 173 66.98 64.28 -23.46
N GLU A 174 66.30 63.47 -24.26
CA GLU A 174 66.89 62.87 -25.48
C GLU A 174 67.31 63.92 -26.50
N ASN A 175 66.50 64.97 -26.71
CA ASN A 175 66.86 66.08 -27.61
C ASN A 175 68.10 66.85 -27.11
N VAL A 176 68.17 67.14 -25.80
CA VAL A 176 69.35 67.80 -25.20
C VAL A 176 70.62 66.97 -25.34
N ILE A 177 70.53 65.63 -25.28
CA ILE A 177 71.67 64.73 -25.48
C ILE A 177 72.13 64.71 -26.95
N VAL A 178 71.22 64.88 -27.91
CA VAL A 178 71.56 64.94 -29.35
C VAL A 178 72.23 66.27 -29.74
N ASP A 179 71.96 67.35 -28.98
CA ASP A 179 72.54 68.68 -29.18
C ASP A 179 73.91 68.91 -28.50
N LEU A 180 74.44 67.92 -27.76
CA LEU A 180 75.77 67.91 -27.13
C LEU A 180 76.79 67.10 -27.95
#